data_AF-A0A7Y5M833-F1
#
_entry.id   AF-A0A7Y5M833-F1
#
_cell.length_a   1.000
_cell.length_b   1.000
_cell.length_c   1.000
_cell.angle_alpha   90.00
_cell.angle_beta   90.00
_cell.angle_gamma   90.00
#
_symmetry.space_group_name_H-M   'P 1'
#
loop_
_entity.id
_entity.type
_entity.pdbx_description
1 polymer ?
#
loop_
_entity_poly.entity_id
_entity_poly.type
_entity_poly.pdbx_seq_one_letter_code
_entity_poly.pdbx_strand_id
1 'polypeptide(L)'
;LREEHLTTTRQIVVASRDLAQTDPRFVFARHHWRTDNHLAALGLIEAGLGWGWQPRALVAAHIAAGTLVEMPFENLSNGARLWVDLVWSKERPLGLGARRFVALMGAAAKN
;
A
#
# COMPACT_ATOMS: atom_id res chain seq x y z
N LEU A 1 6.02 8.31 -19.13
CA LEU A 1 7.26 7.70 -18.59
C LEU A 1 7.31 6.26 -19.05
N ARG A 2 8.47 5.73 -19.45
CA ARG A 2 8.61 4.28 -19.69
C ARG A 2 9.01 3.61 -18.38
N GLU A 3 8.52 2.39 -18.15
CA GLU A 3 8.83 1.57 -16.96
C GLU A 3 10.34 1.44 -16.74
N GLU A 4 11.13 1.36 -17.81
CA GLU A 4 12.59 1.30 -17.75
C GLU A 4 13.21 2.39 -16.87
N HIS A 5 12.64 3.60 -16.84
CA HIS A 5 13.12 4.69 -15.98
C HIS A 5 12.90 4.41 -14.49
N LEU A 6 11.88 3.63 -14.12
CA LEU A 6 11.66 3.23 -12.73
C LEU A 6 12.67 2.20 -12.26
N THR A 7 13.23 1.38 -13.16
CA THR A 7 14.22 0.37 -12.78
C THR A 7 15.53 0.99 -12.26
N THR A 8 15.85 2.21 -12.71
CA THR A 8 17.06 2.96 -12.32
C THR A 8 16.79 4.05 -11.29
N THR A 9 15.52 4.41 -11.06
CA THR A 9 15.12 5.36 -10.02
C THR A 9 14.83 4.62 -8.71
N ARG A 10 15.25 5.18 -7.57
CA ARG A 10 15.07 4.52 -6.27
C ARG A 10 13.60 4.24 -5.97
N GLN A 11 13.32 2.99 -5.61
CA GLN A 11 12.02 2.58 -5.09
C GLN A 11 12.00 2.59 -3.56
N ILE A 12 10.93 3.10 -2.97
CA ILE A 12 10.60 2.98 -1.55
C ILE A 12 9.63 1.81 -1.40
N VAL A 13 10.06 0.77 -0.71
CA VAL A 13 9.32 -0.47 -0.53
C VAL A 13 8.81 -0.56 0.90
N VAL A 14 7.53 -0.89 1.06
CA VAL A 14 6.98 -1.30 2.34
C VAL A 14 7.21 -2.79 2.47
N ALA A 15 8.04 -3.18 3.42
CA ALA A 15 8.30 -4.57 3.74
C ALA A 15 7.90 -4.84 5.19
N SER A 16 7.49 -6.06 5.50
CA SER A 16 7.31 -6.45 6.91
C SER A 16 8.62 -6.23 7.68
N ARG A 17 8.51 -6.04 9.01
CA ARG A 17 9.69 -6.05 9.91
C ARG A 17 10.45 -7.38 9.83
N ASP A 18 9.75 -8.44 9.41
CA ASP A 18 10.36 -9.70 9.03
C ASP A 18 10.97 -9.59 7.62
N LEU A 19 12.31 -9.58 7.56
CA LEU A 19 13.09 -9.44 6.34
C LEU A 19 12.78 -10.53 5.31
N ALA A 20 12.34 -11.72 5.74
CA ALA A 20 11.97 -12.83 4.85
C ALA A 20 10.63 -12.61 4.13
N GLN A 21 9.79 -11.67 4.61
CA GLN A 21 8.45 -11.43 4.09
C GLN A 21 8.37 -10.23 3.15
N THR A 22 9.41 -10.02 2.34
CA THR A 22 9.25 -9.12 1.19
C THR A 22 8.78 -9.97 0.04
N ASP A 23 7.53 -9.78 -0.33
CA ASP A 23 7.04 -10.37 -1.55
C ASP A 23 7.79 -9.73 -2.73
N PRO A 24 8.65 -10.50 -3.44
CA PRO A 24 9.51 -9.95 -4.49
C PRO A 24 8.71 -9.36 -5.65
N ARG A 25 7.40 -9.67 -5.74
CA ARG A 25 6.48 -9.08 -6.72
C ARG A 25 6.32 -7.56 -6.58
N PHE A 26 6.72 -6.96 -5.46
CA PHE A 26 6.63 -5.51 -5.25
C PHE A 26 7.97 -4.77 -5.42
N VAL A 27 9.08 -5.47 -5.72
CA VAL A 27 10.40 -4.87 -5.89
C VAL A 27 10.78 -4.87 -7.38
N PHE A 28 10.84 -3.69 -7.97
CA PHE A 28 11.07 -3.49 -9.41
C PHE A 28 12.34 -2.68 -9.70
N ALA A 29 12.73 -1.77 -8.81
CA ALA A 29 13.95 -0.99 -9.00
C ALA A 29 15.20 -1.74 -8.54
N ARG A 30 16.32 -1.50 -9.23
CA ARG A 30 17.65 -2.00 -8.83
C ARG A 30 18.09 -1.43 -7.48
N HIS A 31 17.74 -0.16 -7.22
CA HIS A 31 18.01 0.52 -5.96
C HIS A 31 16.70 0.68 -5.20
N HIS A 32 16.66 0.18 -3.96
CA HIS A 32 15.47 0.34 -3.12
C HIS A 32 15.83 0.66 -1.66
N TRP A 33 14.99 1.46 -1.03
CA TRP A 33 14.95 1.66 0.42
C TRP A 33 13.73 0.99 0.99
N ARG A 34 13.82 0.55 2.25
CA ARG A 34 12.79 -0.23 2.91
C ARG A 34 12.25 0.52 4.10
N THR A 35 10.95 0.42 4.28
CA THR A 35 10.20 0.91 5.44
C THR A 35 9.34 -0.22 5.96
N ASP A 36 8.98 -0.17 7.24
CA ASP A 36 8.15 -1.20 7.87
C ASP A 36 6.64 -0.90 7.82
N ASN A 37 6.26 0.26 7.26
CA ASN A 37 4.87 0.69 7.17
C ASN A 37 4.65 1.72 6.04
N HIS A 38 3.39 1.83 5.60
CA HIS A 38 3.01 2.72 4.49
C HIS A 38 3.15 4.21 4.79
N LEU A 39 3.00 4.66 6.04
CA LEU A 39 3.12 6.07 6.39
C LEU A 39 4.57 6.56 6.30
N ALA A 40 5.52 5.75 6.76
CA ALA A 40 6.93 6.03 6.62
C ALA A 40 7.34 6.05 5.13
N ALA A 41 6.86 5.10 4.33
CA ALA A 41 7.09 5.12 2.89
C ALA A 41 6.52 6.38 2.23
N LEU A 42 5.30 6.75 2.58
CA LEU A 42 4.63 7.94 2.05
C LEU A 42 5.45 9.21 2.31
N GLY A 43 5.92 9.40 3.54
CA GLY A 43 6.74 10.57 3.88
C GLY A 43 8.05 10.66 3.08
N LEU A 44 8.71 9.52 2.80
CA LEU A 44 9.89 9.50 1.94
C LEU A 44 9.57 9.84 0.49
N ILE A 45 8.44 9.36 -0.03
CA ILE A 45 8.00 9.61 -1.40
C ILE A 45 7.61 11.10 -1.56
N GLU A 46 6.84 11.66 -0.62
CA GLU A 46 6.47 13.08 -0.63
C GLU A 46 7.69 14.01 -0.50
N ALA A 47 8.73 13.58 0.21
CA ALA A 47 10.01 14.29 0.27
C ALA A 47 10.85 14.17 -1.02
N GLY A 48 10.36 13.48 -2.05
CA GLY A 48 11.03 13.31 -3.34
C GLY A 48 12.19 12.31 -3.33
N LEU A 49 12.27 11.43 -2.33
CA LEU A 49 13.40 10.50 -2.15
C LEU A 49 13.30 9.22 -3.00
N GLY A 50 12.19 9.05 -3.71
CA GLY A 50 11.96 7.92 -4.60
C GLY A 50 10.49 7.76 -4.99
N TRP A 51 10.16 6.61 -5.57
CA TRP A 51 8.81 6.24 -5.95
C TRP A 51 8.38 4.95 -5.23
N GLY A 52 7.09 4.63 -5.16
CA GLY A 52 6.67 3.35 -4.56
C GLY A 52 5.21 3.03 -4.76
N TRP A 53 4.87 1.75 -4.58
CA TRP A 53 3.49 1.27 -4.57
C TRP A 53 2.81 1.67 -3.27
N GLN A 54 1.67 2.36 -3.37
CA GLN A 54 0.90 2.78 -2.20
C GLN A 54 -0.58 2.41 -2.34
N PRO A 55 -1.26 2.06 -1.24
CA PRO A 55 -2.71 1.87 -1.23
C PRO A 55 -3.40 3.15 -1.72
N ARG A 56 -4.29 3.01 -2.72
CA ARG A 56 -4.99 4.15 -3.32
C ARG A 56 -5.71 5.02 -2.29
N ALA A 57 -6.31 4.39 -1.28
CA ALA A 57 -7.01 5.07 -0.20
C ALA A 57 -6.09 6.00 0.62
N LEU A 58 -4.81 5.63 0.78
CA LEU A 58 -3.86 6.42 1.54
C LEU A 58 -3.37 7.65 0.77
N VAL A 59 -3.14 7.52 -0.55
CA VAL A 59 -2.56 8.59 -1.38
C VAL A 59 -3.57 9.47 -2.09
N ALA A 60 -4.86 9.13 -2.06
CA ALA A 60 -5.89 9.86 -2.82
C ALA A 60 -5.92 11.36 -2.51
N ALA A 61 -5.87 11.74 -1.23
CA ALA A 61 -5.88 13.14 -0.82
C ALA A 61 -4.59 13.88 -1.25
N HIS A 62 -3.45 13.21 -1.18
CA HIS A 62 -2.14 13.76 -1.55
C HIS A 62 -2.02 13.99 -3.06
N ILE A 63 -2.58 13.07 -3.86
CA ILE A 63 -2.70 13.24 -5.31
C ILE A 63 -3.65 14.40 -5.63
N ALA A 64 -4.81 14.48 -4.97
CA ALA A 64 -5.76 15.57 -5.18
C ALA A 64 -5.17 16.94 -4.79
N ALA A 65 -4.31 16.97 -3.77
CA ALA A 65 -3.56 18.16 -3.36
C ALA A 65 -2.36 18.49 -4.26
N GLY A 66 -2.00 17.61 -5.19
CA GLY A 66 -0.84 17.77 -6.08
C GLY A 66 0.51 17.57 -5.40
N THR A 67 0.56 17.08 -4.15
CA THR A 67 1.83 16.73 -3.47
C THR A 67 2.39 15.40 -3.97
N LEU A 68 1.54 14.56 -4.56
CA LEU A 68 1.90 13.32 -5.23
C LEU A 68 1.30 13.28 -6.63
N VAL A 69 1.92 12.48 -7.49
CA VAL A 69 1.42 12.17 -8.83
C VAL A 69 1.33 10.66 -9.01
N GLU A 70 0.22 10.20 -9.56
CA GLU A 70 0.11 8.82 -10.03
C GLU A 70 0.86 8.69 -11.36
N MET A 71 1.79 7.74 -11.45
CA MET A 71 2.56 7.50 -12.68
C MET A 71 1.83 6.45 -13.54
N PRO A 72 1.25 6.81 -14.70
CA PRO A 72 0.63 5.83 -15.59
C PRO A 72 1.69 5.06 -16.36
N PHE A 73 1.56 3.73 -16.43
CA PHE A 73 2.39 2.85 -17.25
C PHE A 73 1.54 2.00 -18.18
N GLU A 74 1.97 1.86 -19.43
CA GLU A 74 1.25 1.09 -20.46
C GLU A 74 1.38 -0.43 -20.26
N ASN A 75 2.53 -0.87 -19.71
CA ASN A 75 2.89 -2.29 -19.61
C ASN A 75 2.89 -2.83 -18.18
N LEU A 76 2.52 -1.98 -17.22
CA LEU A 76 2.50 -2.34 -15.81
C LEU A 76 1.14 -1.98 -15.23
N SER A 77 0.42 -2.97 -14.69
CA SER A 77 -0.82 -2.68 -13.98
C SER A 77 -0.50 -1.88 -12.72
N ASN A 78 -1.03 -0.66 -12.61
CA ASN A 78 -0.82 0.27 -11.48
C ASN A 78 -1.40 -0.20 -10.13
N GLY A 79 -1.76 -1.46 -9.98
CA GLY A 79 -2.15 -2.00 -8.70
C GLY A 79 -2.61 -3.45 -8.77
N ALA A 80 -2.38 -4.16 -7.67
CA ALA A 80 -3.12 -5.36 -7.34
C ALA A 80 -4.30 -4.96 -6.46
N ARG A 81 -5.48 -5.53 -6.72
CA ARG A 81 -6.60 -5.39 -5.79
C ARG A 81 -6.35 -6.30 -4.59
N LEU A 82 -5.99 -5.69 -3.46
CA LEU A 82 -5.79 -6.39 -2.19
C LEU A 82 -7.10 -6.41 -1.40
N TRP A 83 -7.36 -7.52 -0.71
CA TRP A 83 -8.50 -7.68 0.19
C TRP A 83 -8.06 -7.37 1.61
N VAL A 84 -8.95 -6.77 2.39
CA VAL A 84 -8.78 -6.57 3.83
C VAL A 84 -9.75 -7.48 4.55
N ASP A 85 -9.22 -8.45 5.29
CA ASP A 85 -10.03 -9.43 6.01
C ASP A 85 -10.11 -9.05 7.50
N LEU A 86 -11.33 -9.15 8.06
CA LEU A 86 -11.50 -9.13 9.51
C LEU A 86 -11.37 -10.55 10.04
N VAL A 87 -10.39 -10.77 10.92
CA VAL A 87 -10.10 -12.09 11.50
C VAL A 87 -10.29 -12.08 13.01
N TRP A 88 -10.80 -13.18 13.57
CA TRP A 88 -10.95 -13.38 15.00
C TRP A 88 -10.73 -14.86 15.36
N SER A 89 -10.43 -15.13 16.63
CA SER A 89 -10.27 -16.50 17.11
C SER A 89 -11.60 -17.25 17.08
N LYS A 90 -11.61 -18.46 16.52
CA LYS A 90 -12.77 -19.36 16.56
C LYS A 90 -13.14 -19.78 18.00
N GLU A 91 -12.17 -19.76 18.91
CA GLU A 91 -12.36 -20.13 20.32
C GLU A 91 -13.03 -19.03 21.15
N ARG A 92 -13.10 -17.80 20.62
CA ARG A 92 -13.68 -16.65 21.33
C ARG A 92 -14.77 -16.02 20.47
N PRO A 93 -16.05 -16.42 20.67
CA PRO A 93 -17.16 -15.82 19.96
C PRO A 93 -17.19 -14.29 20.15
N LEU A 94 -17.48 -13.57 19.07
CA LEU A 94 -17.57 -12.10 19.10
C LEU A 94 -18.69 -11.66 20.06
N GLY A 95 -18.38 -10.78 21.01
CA GLY A 95 -19.39 -10.12 21.86
C GLY A 95 -20.27 -9.13 21.06
N LEU A 96 -21.31 -8.57 21.69
CA LEU A 96 -22.26 -7.67 21.01
C LEU A 96 -21.58 -6.50 20.29
N GLY A 97 -20.64 -5.82 20.96
CA GLY A 97 -19.92 -4.68 20.37
C GLY A 97 -19.10 -5.07 19.14
N ALA A 98 -18.38 -6.18 19.22
CA ALA A 98 -17.57 -6.67 18.10
C ALA A 98 -18.44 -7.11 16.91
N ARG A 99 -19.58 -7.78 17.14
CA ARG A 99 -20.53 -8.12 16.07
C ARG A 99 -21.11 -6.86 15.42
N ARG A 100 -21.45 -5.84 16.21
CA ARG A 100 -21.94 -4.56 15.68
C ARG A 100 -20.87 -3.88 14.84
N PHE A 101 -19.62 -3.87 15.29
CA PHE A 101 -18.50 -3.32 14.55
C PHE A 101 -18.31 -4.01 13.20
N VAL A 102 -18.28 -5.36 13.16
CA VAL A 102 -18.16 -6.12 11.90
C VAL A 102 -19.32 -5.80 10.95
N ALA A 103 -20.55 -5.69 11.46
CA ALA A 103 -21.70 -5.33 10.63
C ALA A 103 -21.58 -3.92 10.03
N LEU A 104 -21.07 -2.96 10.80
CA LEU A 104 -20.82 -1.60 10.31
C LEU A 104 -19.70 -1.57 9.26
N MET A 105 -18.61 -2.29 9.47
CA MET A 105 -17.53 -2.42 8.49
C MET A 105 -18.01 -3.04 7.17
N GLY A 106 -18.83 -4.09 7.25
CA GLY A 106 -19.42 -4.72 6.07
C GLY A 106 -20.43 -3.86 5.32
N ALA A 107 -21.11 -2.94 6.01
CA ALA A 107 -21.97 -1.94 5.37
C ALA A 107 -21.15 -0.83 4.70
N ALA A 108 -20.10 -0.34 5.37
CA ALA A 108 -19.22 0.70 4.86
C ALA A 108 -18.44 0.25 3.61
N ALA A 109 -18.04 -1.01 3.53
CA ALA A 109 -17.28 -1.56 2.40
C ALA A 109 -18.10 -1.75 1.11
N LYS A 110 -19.43 -1.59 1.15
CA LYS A 110 -20.32 -1.73 -0.03
C LYS A 110 -20.62 -0.41 -0.75
N ASN A 111 -20.20 0.71 -0.17
CA ASN A 111 -20.30 2.05 -0.76
C ASN A 111 -18.95 2.46 -1.36
#